data_AF-A0A9D7W5V3-F1
#
_entry.id   AF-A0A9D7W5V3-F1
#
_cell.length_a   1.000
_cell.length_b   1.000
_cell.length_c   1.000
_cell.angle_alpha   90.00
_cell.angle_beta   90.00
_cell.angle_gamma   90.00
#
_symmetry.space_group_name_H-M   'P 1'
#
loop_
_entity.id
_entity.type
_entity.pdbx_description
1 polymer ?
#
loop_
_entity_poly.entity_id
_entity_poly.type
_entity_poly.pdbx_seq_one_letter_code
_entity_poly.pdbx_strand_id
1 'polypeptide(L)'
;MIHHTFIFLFLSFYFISCSNNYDEVKNINKVELVPAGLTKDFVLKYTDSAVLKATLKSPLNIDFTNQPFPYSEFPNGLEIEFYDEIE
;
A
#
# COMPACT_ATOMS: atom_id res chain seq x y z
N MET A 1 33.61 -7.87 -51.54
CA MET A 1 32.30 -8.42 -51.13
C MET A 1 32.26 -8.76 -49.64
N ILE A 2 33.16 -9.60 -49.12
CA ILE A 2 33.17 -10.10 -47.72
C ILE A 2 33.26 -8.99 -46.65
N HIS A 3 34.00 -7.91 -46.92
CA HIS A 3 34.20 -6.82 -45.95
C HIS A 3 32.93 -5.96 -45.70
N HIS A 4 32.09 -5.78 -46.73
CA HIS A 4 30.80 -5.09 -46.59
C HIS A 4 29.78 -5.94 -45.83
N THR A 5 29.85 -7.26 -45.99
CA THR A 5 28.99 -8.22 -45.27
C THR A 5 29.27 -8.21 -43.77
N PHE A 6 30.55 -8.10 -43.39
CA PHE A 6 30.98 -8.00 -41.98
C PHE A 6 30.51 -6.70 -41.32
N ILE A 7 30.56 -5.58 -42.04
CA ILE A 7 30.08 -4.27 -41.55
C ILE A 7 28.57 -4.29 -41.35
N PHE A 8 27.82 -4.87 -42.29
CA PHE A 8 26.37 -5.02 -42.17
C PHE A 8 25.97 -5.93 -41.00
N LEU A 9 26.72 -7.01 -40.77
CA LEU A 9 26.51 -7.90 -39.63
C LEU A 9 26.71 -7.15 -38.31
N PHE A 10 27.81 -6.40 -38.18
CA PHE A 10 28.08 -5.61 -36.98
C PHE A 10 27.02 -4.54 -36.71
N LEU A 11 26.54 -3.87 -37.77
CA LEU A 11 25.49 -2.85 -37.67
C LEU A 11 24.15 -3.46 -37.23
N SER A 12 23.85 -4.69 -37.64
CA SER A 12 22.61 -5.39 -37.27
C SER A 12 22.54 -5.74 -35.77
N PHE A 13 23.68 -5.99 -35.12
CA PHE A 13 23.74 -6.28 -33.68
C PHE A 13 23.34 -5.08 -32.80
N TYR A 14 23.53 -3.84 -33.27
CA TYR A 14 23.13 -2.64 -32.55
C TYR A 14 21.60 -2.48 -32.41
N PHE A 15 20.82 -3.10 -33.32
CA PHE A 15 19.36 -3.02 -33.27
C PHE A 15 18.71 -4.04 -32.32
N ILE A 16 19.49 -4.95 -31.73
CA ILE A 16 18.97 -6.02 -30.85
C ILE A 16 18.88 -5.57 -29.38
N SER A 17 19.50 -4.44 -29.00
CA SER A 17 19.60 -4.00 -27.60
C SER A 17 18.37 -3.25 -27.06
N CYS A 18 17.31 -3.06 -27.84
CA CYS A 18 16.12 -2.32 -27.39
C CYS A 18 15.12 -3.26 -26.70
N SER A 19 15.35 -3.55 -25.41
CA SER A 19 14.38 -4.22 -24.54
C SER A 19 13.57 -3.18 -23.74
N ASN A 20 12.25 -3.15 -23.92
CA ASN A 20 11.38 -2.24 -23.19
C ASN A 20 11.05 -2.81 -21.79
N ASN A 21 11.73 -2.32 -20.76
CA ASN A 21 11.45 -2.64 -19.35
C ASN A 21 10.31 -1.77 -18.78
N TYR A 22 9.18 -1.73 -19.48
CA TYR A 22 8.02 -0.90 -19.08
C TYR A 22 7.51 -1.23 -17.67
N ASP A 23 7.53 -2.52 -17.29
CA ASP A 23 7.10 -2.97 -15.97
C ASP A 23 8.04 -2.54 -14.84
N GLU A 24 9.36 -2.45 -15.09
CA GLU A 24 10.31 -1.88 -14.12
C GLU A 24 10.06 -0.39 -13.93
N VAL A 25 9.88 0.36 -15.03
CA VAL A 25 9.60 1.81 -14.96
C VAL A 25 8.33 2.10 -14.16
N LYS A 26 7.32 1.23 -14.27
CA LYS A 26 6.08 1.33 -13.47
C LYS A 26 6.32 1.12 -11.97
N ASN A 27 7.27 0.27 -11.60
CA ASN A 27 7.57 -0.02 -10.20
C ASN A 27 8.44 1.07 -9.52
N ILE A 28 9.19 1.88 -10.27
CA ILE A 28 10.01 2.97 -9.70
C ILE A 28 9.16 4.02 -8.95
N ASN A 29 7.90 4.20 -9.38
CA ASN A 29 6.96 5.15 -8.76
C ASN A 29 5.94 4.49 -7.81
N LYS A 30 6.09 3.20 -7.48
CA LYS A 30 5.24 2.60 -6.46
C LYS A 30 5.64 3.15 -5.10
N VAL A 31 4.75 3.91 -4.50
CA VAL A 31 4.85 4.23 -3.07
C VAL A 31 4.55 2.95 -2.30
N GLU A 32 5.57 2.36 -1.70
CA GLU A 32 5.38 1.26 -0.76
C GLU A 32 4.80 1.82 0.55
N LEU A 33 3.51 1.58 0.74
CA LEU A 33 2.82 1.92 1.99
C LEU A 33 3.14 0.84 3.01
N VAL A 34 4.06 1.15 3.92
CA VAL A 34 4.43 0.26 5.02
C VAL A 34 3.57 0.61 6.24
N PRO A 35 2.75 -0.33 6.75
CA PRO A 35 1.92 -0.05 7.92
C PRO A 35 2.79 0.17 9.16
N ALA A 36 2.35 1.06 10.04
CA ALA A 36 2.87 1.23 11.39
C ALA A 36 2.68 -0.04 12.23
N GLY A 37 1.56 -0.75 12.02
CA GLY A 37 1.24 -1.96 12.77
C GLY A 37 0.07 -2.77 12.23
N LEU A 38 -0.02 -4.02 12.68
CA LEU A 38 -1.12 -4.93 12.45
C LEU A 38 -1.67 -5.39 13.80
N THR A 39 -2.95 -5.17 14.04
CA THR A 39 -3.62 -5.57 15.29
C THR A 39 -4.72 -6.56 15.00
N LYS A 40 -4.63 -7.75 15.63
CA LYS A 40 -5.71 -8.75 15.63
C LYS A 40 -6.64 -8.51 16.81
N ASP A 41 -7.93 -8.80 16.62
CA ASP A 41 -8.96 -8.61 17.65
C ASP A 41 -8.92 -7.19 18.25
N PHE A 42 -8.88 -6.20 17.34
CA PHE A 42 -8.79 -4.79 17.68
C PHE A 42 -10.03 -4.35 18.47
N VAL A 43 -9.81 -3.65 19.59
CA VAL A 43 -10.86 -3.02 20.40
C VAL A 43 -10.40 -1.61 20.78
N LEU A 44 -11.18 -0.60 20.40
CA LEU A 44 -10.99 0.79 20.81
C LEU A 44 -12.18 1.24 21.64
N LYS A 45 -11.91 1.76 22.84
CA LYS A 45 -12.92 2.38 23.71
C LYS A 45 -12.74 3.89 23.69
N TYR A 46 -13.75 4.59 23.19
CA TYR A 46 -13.78 6.04 23.17
C TYR A 46 -14.54 6.57 24.37
N THR A 47 -13.85 7.38 25.18
CA THR A 47 -14.40 8.00 26.39
C THR A 47 -14.34 9.51 26.27
N ASP A 48 -15.43 10.18 26.60
CA ASP A 48 -15.50 11.63 26.77
C ASP A 48 -15.88 11.94 28.21
N SER A 49 -15.14 12.84 28.86
CA SER A 49 -15.37 13.22 30.26
C SER A 49 -15.47 12.01 31.22
N ALA A 50 -14.63 11.00 31.00
CA ALA A 50 -14.60 9.71 31.70
C ALA A 50 -15.85 8.81 31.52
N VAL A 51 -16.77 9.18 30.64
CA VAL A 51 -17.94 8.37 30.26
C VAL A 51 -17.64 7.63 28.96
N LEU A 52 -17.96 6.33 28.90
CA LEU A 52 -17.82 5.54 27.66
C LEU A 52 -18.89 5.98 26.66
N LYS A 53 -18.45 6.45 25.48
CA LYS A 53 -19.32 6.95 24.40
C LYS A 53 -19.38 6.02 23.20
N ALA A 54 -18.30 5.32 22.90
CA ALA A 54 -18.31 4.32 21.82
C ALA A 54 -17.31 3.19 22.06
N THR A 55 -17.61 2.01 21.54
CA THR A 55 -16.67 0.89 21.42
C THR A 55 -16.60 0.47 19.96
N LEU A 56 -15.38 0.45 19.40
CA LEU A 56 -15.11 -0.03 18.06
C LEU A 56 -14.40 -1.39 18.16
N LYS A 57 -14.83 -2.37 17.36
CA LYS A 57 -14.26 -3.72 17.31
C LYS A 57 -13.98 -4.13 15.88
N SER A 58 -12.85 -4.80 15.64
CA SER A 58 -12.53 -5.38 14.34
C SER A 58 -11.64 -6.63 14.47
N PRO A 59 -11.85 -7.68 13.66
CA PRO A 59 -10.95 -8.83 13.64
C PRO A 59 -9.52 -8.48 13.21
N LEU A 60 -9.34 -7.46 12.37
CA LEU A 60 -8.04 -7.04 11.86
C LEU A 60 -8.03 -5.53 11.58
N ASN A 61 -7.09 -4.83 12.21
CA ASN A 61 -6.75 -3.44 11.95
C ASN A 61 -5.36 -3.35 11.33
N ILE A 62 -5.25 -2.59 10.25
CA ILE A 62 -3.98 -2.24 9.59
C ILE A 62 -3.77 -0.74 9.78
N ASP A 63 -2.72 -0.38 10.53
CA ASP A 63 -2.45 0.99 10.92
C ASP A 63 -1.46 1.63 9.95
N PHE A 64 -1.86 2.71 9.28
CA PHE A 64 -1.03 3.55 8.42
C PHE A 64 -0.87 4.98 8.99
N THR A 65 -1.00 5.15 10.31
CA THR A 65 -0.83 6.45 10.97
C THR A 65 0.59 7.02 10.87
N ASN A 66 1.56 6.19 10.46
CA ASN A 66 2.92 6.62 10.11
C ASN A 66 3.03 7.32 8.74
N GLN A 67 1.97 7.34 7.93
CA GLN A 67 1.98 7.95 6.60
C GLN A 67 1.71 9.47 6.68
N PRO A 68 2.16 10.27 5.67
CA PRO A 68 1.88 11.70 5.62
C PRO A 68 0.37 12.04 5.69
N PHE A 69 -0.46 11.15 5.12
CA PHE A 69 -1.90 11.16 5.27
C PHE A 69 -2.27 9.93 6.12
N PRO A 70 -2.44 10.08 7.44
CA PRO A 70 -2.66 8.94 8.33
C PRO A 70 -4.07 8.37 8.17
N TYR A 71 -4.17 7.04 8.09
CA TYR A 71 -5.43 6.31 8.05
C TYR A 71 -5.27 4.92 8.68
N SER A 72 -6.38 4.21 8.84
CA SER A 72 -6.38 2.80 9.21
C SER A 72 -7.37 2.03 8.34
N GLU A 73 -7.02 0.81 8.01
CA GLU A 73 -7.89 -0.10 7.26
C GLU A 73 -8.44 -1.21 8.16
N PHE A 74 -9.68 -1.60 7.89
CA PHE A 74 -10.39 -2.66 8.58
C PHE A 74 -10.93 -3.68 7.57
N PRO A 75 -10.05 -4.47 6.93
CA PRO A 75 -10.43 -5.35 5.80
C PRO A 75 -11.48 -6.40 6.17
N ASN A 76 -11.55 -6.78 7.44
CA ASN A 76 -12.51 -7.77 7.95
C ASN A 76 -13.75 -7.13 8.59
N GLY A 77 -14.02 -5.85 8.28
CA GLY A 77 -15.13 -5.10 8.84
C GLY A 77 -14.80 -4.39 10.15
N LEU A 78 -15.65 -3.44 10.49
CA LEU A 78 -15.57 -2.60 11.68
C LEU A 78 -16.97 -2.55 12.29
N GLU A 79 -17.08 -3.00 13.54
CA GLU A 79 -18.30 -2.89 14.34
C GLU A 79 -18.17 -1.71 15.30
N ILE A 80 -19.21 -0.87 15.38
CA ILE A 80 -19.23 0.31 16.24
C ILE A 80 -20.50 0.27 17.09
N GLU A 81 -20.31 0.25 18.40
CA GLU A 81 -21.36 0.39 19.40
C GLU A 81 -21.30 1.80 19.97
N PHE A 82 -22.37 2.58 19.81
CA PHE A 82 -22.52 3.89 20.44
C PHE A 82 -23.28 3.76 21.76
N TYR A 83 -22.81 4.47 22.78
CA TYR A 83 -23.40 4.55 24.10
C TYR A 83 -23.92 5.97 24.28
N ASP A 84 -25.24 6.10 24.25
CA ASP A 84 -25.88 7.35 24.62
C ASP A 84 -26.01 7.42 26.14
N GLU A 85 -25.88 8.63 26.68
CA GLU A 85 -26.35 8.84 28.04
C GLU A 85 -27.87 8.73 27.98
N ILE A 86 -28.43 7.80 28.75
CA ILE A 86 -29.87 7.85 29.02
C ILE A 86 -30.07 9.17 29.77
N GLU A 87 -30.70 10.16 29.12
CA GLU A 87 -31.11 11.43 29.73
C GLU A 87 -31.84 11.22 31.06
#